data_AF-A0A5J4EB56-F1
#
_entry.id   AF-A0A5J4EB56-F1
#
_cell.length_a   1.000
_cell.length_b   1.000
_cell.length_c   1.000
_cell.angle_alpha   90.00
_cell.angle_beta   90.00
_cell.angle_gamma   90.00
#
_symmetry.space_group_name_H-M   'P 1'
#
loop_
_entity.id
_entity.type
_entity.pdbx_description
1 polymer ?
#
loop_
_entity_poly.entity_id
_entity_poly.type
_entity_poly.pdbx_seq_one_letter_code
_entity_poly.pdbx_strand_id
1 'polypeptide(L)'
;MKIRITLVATVAVGLLPVASAQEPASVEDLAWLAGCWASVGGEAGSGEQWTVPAGKTLLGVSRTVKNSKTVAYEFLRIRETEAGGIEYIAKPSGQSEASFLLVRLSDREVVFENPAHDFPQRIIYRLEAGGELVARIEGEVKGEVRTVDFPMKRVDCESQSVSP
;
A
#
# COMPACT_ATOMS: atom_id res chain seq x y z
N MET A 1 45.28 -0.10 -67.21
CA MET A 1 44.76 0.87 -66.22
C MET A 1 44.44 0.09 -64.95
N LYS A 2 45.19 0.27 -63.84
CA LYS A 2 45.06 -0.51 -62.59
C LYS A 2 44.22 0.29 -61.58
N ILE A 3 43.06 -0.23 -61.19
CA ILE A 3 42.17 0.40 -60.20
C ILE A 3 42.60 -0.07 -58.80
N ARG A 4 42.97 0.88 -57.93
CA ARG A 4 43.23 0.66 -56.50
C ARG A 4 41.94 0.93 -55.73
N ILE A 5 41.40 -0.10 -55.08
CA ILE A 5 40.24 0.00 -54.20
C ILE A 5 40.78 0.16 -52.78
N THR A 6 40.60 1.33 -52.19
CA THR A 6 40.91 1.60 -50.79
C THR A 6 39.65 1.31 -49.97
N LEU A 7 39.70 0.28 -49.12
CA LEU A 7 38.62 -0.08 -48.22
C LEU A 7 38.67 0.82 -46.97
N VAL A 8 37.67 1.67 -46.78
CA VAL A 8 37.48 2.45 -45.55
C VAL A 8 36.57 1.64 -44.64
N ALA A 9 37.12 1.09 -43.55
CA ALA A 9 36.35 0.39 -42.53
C ALA A 9 35.73 1.41 -41.55
N THR A 10 34.42 1.63 -41.65
CA THR A 10 33.66 2.46 -40.70
C THR A 10 33.30 1.60 -39.49
N VAL A 11 33.90 1.89 -38.33
CA VAL A 11 33.52 1.24 -37.06
C VAL A 11 32.27 1.91 -36.53
N ALA A 12 31.12 1.26 -36.68
CA ALA A 12 29.87 1.68 -36.05
C ALA A 12 29.90 1.29 -34.57
N VAL A 13 30.08 2.28 -33.69
CA VAL A 13 29.97 2.10 -32.24
C VAL A 13 28.48 2.05 -31.90
N GLY A 14 27.93 0.85 -31.71
CA GLY A 14 26.54 0.67 -31.30
C GLY A 14 26.34 1.15 -29.85
N LEU A 15 25.52 2.18 -29.65
CA LEU A 15 24.99 2.50 -28.32
C LEU A 15 24.06 1.37 -27.89
N LEU A 16 24.49 0.56 -26.93
CA LEU A 16 23.61 -0.38 -26.25
C LEU A 16 22.66 0.41 -25.34
N PRO A 17 21.35 0.15 -25.35
CA PRO A 17 20.44 0.74 -24.38
C PRO A 17 20.81 0.21 -23.00
N VAL A 18 21.17 1.13 -22.10
CA VAL A 18 21.34 0.81 -20.68
C VAL A 18 19.94 0.55 -20.14
N ALA A 19 19.64 -0.71 -19.81
CA ALA A 19 18.43 -1.04 -19.06
C ALA A 19 18.57 -0.43 -17.66
N SER A 20 17.78 0.59 -17.35
CA SER A 20 17.63 1.03 -15.97
C SER A 20 17.00 -0.11 -15.17
N ALA A 21 17.77 -0.71 -14.27
CA ALA A 21 17.22 -1.53 -13.22
C ALA A 21 16.32 -0.62 -12.36
N GLN A 22 15.03 -0.91 -12.31
CA GLN A 22 14.14 -0.25 -11.37
C GLN A 22 14.55 -0.69 -9.97
N GLU A 23 14.87 0.28 -9.10
CA GLU A 23 15.15 0.00 -7.69
C GLU A 23 13.98 -0.80 -7.10
N PRO A 24 14.26 -1.78 -6.22
CA PRO A 24 13.21 -2.54 -5.56
C PRO A 24 12.31 -1.59 -4.77
N ALA A 25 11.01 -1.90 -4.74
CA ALA A 25 10.04 -1.14 -3.95
C ALA A 25 10.47 -1.10 -2.48
N SER A 26 10.38 0.08 -1.89
CA SER A 26 10.75 0.35 -0.50
C SER A 26 9.53 0.75 0.31
N VAL A 27 9.53 0.53 1.62
CA VAL A 27 8.43 1.03 2.46
C VAL A 27 8.35 2.56 2.49
N GLU A 28 9.46 3.23 2.18
CA GLU A 28 9.54 4.68 2.03
C GLU A 28 8.65 5.19 0.89
N ASP A 29 8.40 4.39 -0.14
CA ASP A 29 7.47 4.70 -1.24
C ASP A 29 6.01 4.77 -0.76
N LEU A 30 5.72 4.29 0.46
CA LEU A 30 4.41 4.35 1.12
C LEU A 30 4.30 5.52 2.11
N ALA A 31 5.25 6.46 2.12
CA ALA A 31 5.22 7.62 3.02
C ALA A 31 3.93 8.45 2.90
N TRP A 32 3.24 8.41 1.75
CA TRP A 32 1.96 9.07 1.54
C TRP A 32 0.82 8.53 2.42
N LEU A 33 0.92 7.29 2.91
CA LEU A 33 -0.05 6.66 3.80
C LEU A 33 0.06 7.18 5.24
N ALA A 34 1.22 7.71 5.64
CA ALA A 34 1.46 8.16 7.00
C ALA A 34 0.50 9.28 7.45
N GLY A 35 0.17 9.30 8.74
CA GLY A 35 -0.73 10.27 9.36
C GLY A 35 -2.03 9.64 9.85
N CYS A 36 -3.01 10.51 10.13
CA CYS A 36 -4.29 10.12 10.70
C CYS A 36 -5.45 10.32 9.72
N TRP A 37 -6.32 9.33 9.68
CA TRP A 37 -7.37 9.15 8.68
C TRP A 37 -8.69 8.86 9.38
N ALA A 38 -9.60 9.81 9.42
CA ALA A 38 -10.92 9.64 10.04
C ALA A 38 -11.89 8.96 9.06
N SER A 39 -12.63 7.95 9.52
CA SER A 39 -13.66 7.28 8.71
C SER A 39 -14.78 8.23 8.32
N VAL A 40 -15.11 8.29 7.04
CA VAL A 40 -16.26 9.06 6.56
C VAL A 40 -17.55 8.36 7.01
N GLY A 41 -18.40 9.09 7.72
CA GLY A 41 -19.67 8.57 8.26
C GLY A 41 -19.53 7.70 9.52
N GLY A 42 -18.30 7.52 10.04
CA GLY A 42 -18.07 6.89 11.34
C GLY A 42 -18.25 7.86 12.51
N GLU A 43 -18.43 7.32 13.72
CA GLU A 43 -18.33 8.14 14.94
C GLU A 43 -16.90 8.67 15.13
N ALA A 44 -16.76 9.82 15.77
CA ALA A 44 -15.46 10.39 16.08
C ALA A 44 -14.58 9.37 16.82
N GLY A 45 -13.30 9.38 16.45
CA GLY A 45 -12.36 8.34 16.86
C GLY A 45 -12.31 7.13 15.93
N SER A 46 -13.26 6.94 15.01
CA SER A 46 -13.17 5.87 14.00
C SER A 46 -12.20 6.24 12.88
N GLY A 47 -11.41 5.27 12.45
CA GLY A 47 -10.45 5.43 11.36
C GLY A 47 -9.12 4.76 11.64
N GLU A 48 -8.09 5.23 10.96
CA GLU A 48 -6.74 4.68 11.00
C GLU A 48 -5.70 5.73 11.36
N GLN A 49 -4.58 5.27 11.89
CA GLN A 49 -3.36 6.04 12.08
C GLN A 49 -2.17 5.19 11.63
N TRP A 50 -1.32 5.78 10.80
CA TRP A 50 -0.08 5.18 10.31
C TRP A 50 1.13 6.02 10.72
N THR A 51 2.19 5.37 11.20
CA THR A 51 3.47 6.03 11.46
C THR A 51 4.13 6.47 10.15
N VAL A 52 5.08 7.40 10.25
CA VAL A 52 6.05 7.58 9.16
C VAL A 52 6.85 6.28 8.95
N PRO A 53 7.34 6.01 7.73
CA PRO A 53 8.26 4.91 7.49
C PRO A 53 9.54 5.08 8.33
N ALA A 54 9.94 4.03 9.04
CA ALA A 54 11.20 3.98 9.77
C ALA A 54 11.65 2.53 9.97
N GLY A 55 12.96 2.29 9.85
CA GLY A 55 13.53 0.97 10.10
C GLY A 55 12.93 -0.13 9.23
N LYS A 56 12.62 0.19 7.95
CA LYS A 56 11.99 -0.72 6.98
C LYS A 56 10.56 -1.16 7.38
N THR A 57 9.88 -0.34 8.17
CA THR A 57 8.50 -0.59 8.62
C THR A 57 7.63 0.65 8.59
N LEU A 58 6.33 0.47 8.37
CA LEU A 58 5.26 1.36 8.82
C LEU A 58 4.41 0.58 9.81
N LEU A 59 4.05 1.22 10.92
CA LEU A 59 3.14 0.66 11.92
C LEU A 59 1.81 1.38 11.83
N GLY A 60 0.71 0.65 11.98
CA GLY A 60 -0.63 1.20 11.89
C GLY A 60 -1.55 0.68 13.00
N VAL A 61 -2.57 1.47 13.30
CA VAL A 61 -3.70 1.06 14.12
C VAL A 61 -4.99 1.48 13.44
N SER A 62 -6.01 0.63 13.50
CA SER A 62 -7.38 1.00 13.11
C SER A 62 -8.32 0.87 14.30
N ARG A 63 -9.37 1.70 14.32
CA ARG A 63 -10.38 1.69 15.36
C ARG A 63 -11.75 1.96 14.76
N THR A 64 -12.76 1.21 15.20
CA THR A 64 -14.17 1.53 14.98
C THR A 64 -14.82 1.88 16.30
N VAL A 65 -15.44 3.06 16.36
CA VAL A 65 -16.19 3.54 17.52
C VAL A 65 -17.69 3.47 17.23
N LYS A 66 -18.45 2.97 18.20
CA LYS A 66 -19.91 2.98 18.19
C LYS A 66 -20.45 3.21 19.59
N ASN A 67 -21.41 4.11 19.74
CA ASN A 67 -21.94 4.58 21.03
C ASN A 67 -20.80 4.96 21.99
N SER A 68 -19.80 5.70 21.49
CA SER A 68 -18.61 6.13 22.26
C SER A 68 -17.78 4.98 22.85
N LYS A 69 -17.89 3.76 22.31
CA LYS A 69 -17.07 2.61 22.70
C LYS A 69 -16.33 2.05 21.50
N THR A 70 -15.10 1.61 21.70
CA THR A 70 -14.39 0.81 20.70
C THR A 70 -15.10 -0.53 20.54
N VAL A 71 -15.57 -0.83 19.33
CA VAL A 71 -16.25 -2.10 19.00
C VAL A 71 -15.42 -3.01 18.10
N ALA A 72 -14.41 -2.47 17.42
CA ALA A 72 -13.40 -3.20 16.67
C ALA A 72 -12.11 -2.39 16.62
N TYR A 73 -10.96 -3.07 16.53
CA TYR A 73 -9.66 -2.45 16.30
C TYR A 73 -8.72 -3.44 15.62
N GLU A 74 -7.67 -2.93 14.98
CA GLU A 74 -6.61 -3.76 14.40
C GLU A 74 -5.23 -3.17 14.69
N PHE A 75 -4.23 -4.04 14.80
CA PHE A 75 -2.81 -3.66 14.74
C PHE A 75 -2.27 -4.04 13.37
N LEU A 76 -1.65 -3.09 12.70
CA LEU A 76 -1.22 -3.20 11.31
C LEU A 76 0.28 -2.98 11.21
N ARG A 77 0.92 -3.70 10.28
CA ARG A 77 2.33 -3.53 9.94
C ARG A 77 2.51 -3.66 8.45
N ILE A 78 3.28 -2.76 7.86
CA ILE A 78 3.84 -2.93 6.52
C ILE A 78 5.35 -3.00 6.68
N ARG A 79 6.00 -4.02 6.14
CA ARG A 79 7.45 -4.21 6.30
C ARG A 79 8.11 -4.75 5.05
N GLU A 80 9.38 -4.45 4.89
CA GLU A 80 10.24 -5.23 3.99
C GLU A 80 10.47 -6.64 4.56
N THR A 81 10.52 -7.63 3.67
CA THR A 81 10.84 -9.02 4.00
C THR A 81 12.31 -9.30 3.70
N GLU A 82 12.87 -10.33 4.35
CA GLU A 82 14.24 -10.77 4.08
C GLU A 82 14.43 -11.25 2.62
N ALA A 83 13.34 -11.65 1.96
CA ALA A 83 13.33 -12.04 0.55
C ALA A 83 13.30 -10.84 -0.43
N GLY A 84 13.30 -9.60 0.09
CA GLY A 84 13.32 -8.38 -0.73
C GLY A 84 11.94 -7.93 -1.25
N GLY A 85 10.85 -8.41 -0.67
CA GLY A 85 9.49 -7.95 -0.96
C GLY A 85 8.91 -7.06 0.16
N ILE A 86 7.70 -6.54 -0.03
CA ILE A 86 6.95 -5.84 1.03
C ILE A 86 5.74 -6.69 1.42
N GLU A 87 5.48 -6.79 2.71
CA GLU A 87 4.37 -7.54 3.30
C GLU A 87 3.50 -6.61 4.16
N TYR A 88 2.18 -6.71 3.99
CA TYR A 88 1.17 -6.15 4.87
C TYR A 88 0.68 -7.22 5.84
N ILE A 89 0.61 -6.89 7.12
CA ILE A 89 0.21 -7.77 8.21
C ILE A 89 -0.90 -7.09 9.00
N ALA A 90 -2.06 -7.75 9.12
CA ALA A 90 -3.17 -7.29 9.96
C ALA A 90 -3.42 -8.25 11.11
N LYS A 91 -3.63 -7.69 12.30
CA LYS A 91 -4.11 -8.39 13.49
C LYS A 91 -5.42 -7.76 13.97
N PRO A 92 -6.57 -8.26 13.52
CA PRO A 92 -7.86 -7.78 13.98
C PRO A 92 -8.21 -8.22 15.40
N SER A 93 -9.02 -7.41 16.09
CA SER A 93 -9.53 -7.72 17.42
C SER A 93 -10.34 -9.02 17.40
N GLY A 94 -9.91 -10.01 18.19
CA GLY A 94 -10.58 -11.30 18.30
C GLY A 94 -10.31 -12.28 17.14
N GLN A 95 -9.38 -11.97 16.23
CA GLN A 95 -9.04 -12.83 15.10
C GLN A 95 -7.54 -13.16 15.04
N SER A 96 -7.20 -14.15 14.22
CA SER A 96 -5.80 -14.48 13.91
C SER A 96 -5.14 -13.38 13.08
N GLU A 97 -3.81 -13.34 13.12
CA GLU A 97 -3.06 -12.47 12.21
C GLU A 97 -3.10 -13.03 10.79
N ALA A 98 -3.13 -12.15 9.79
CA ALA A 98 -3.05 -12.49 8.37
C ALA A 98 -2.03 -11.59 7.65
N SER A 99 -1.33 -12.18 6.68
CA SER A 99 -0.30 -11.53 5.87
C SER A 99 -0.67 -11.49 4.39
N PHE A 100 -0.27 -10.43 3.70
CA PHE A 100 -0.53 -10.17 2.28
C PHE A 100 0.74 -9.59 1.63
N LEU A 101 1.15 -10.13 0.50
CA LEU A 101 2.35 -9.67 -0.21
C LEU A 101 2.02 -8.55 -1.18
N LEU A 102 2.95 -7.60 -1.34
CA LEU A 102 2.84 -6.53 -2.32
C LEU A 102 2.76 -7.09 -3.74
N VAL A 103 1.76 -6.68 -4.51
CA VAL A 103 1.60 -7.04 -5.93
C VAL A 103 1.53 -5.82 -6.85
N ARG A 104 1.25 -4.63 -6.32
CA ARG A 104 1.29 -3.37 -7.08
C ARG A 104 1.61 -2.19 -6.18
N LEU A 105 2.45 -1.29 -6.68
CA LEU A 105 2.77 -0.03 -6.05
C LEU A 105 2.85 1.09 -7.09
N SER A 106 2.34 2.26 -6.73
CA SER A 106 2.48 3.53 -7.43
C SER A 106 2.47 4.68 -6.42
N ASP A 107 2.66 5.91 -6.89
CA ASP A 107 2.71 7.12 -6.06
C ASP A 107 1.44 7.35 -5.20
N ARG A 108 0.31 6.72 -5.54
CA ARG A 108 -0.99 6.94 -4.89
C ARG A 108 -1.82 5.68 -4.68
N GLU A 109 -1.28 4.51 -4.99
CA GLU A 109 -1.97 3.24 -4.81
C GLU A 109 -0.99 2.15 -4.39
N VAL A 110 -1.40 1.34 -3.43
CA VAL A 110 -0.74 0.09 -3.08
C VAL A 110 -1.75 -1.04 -3.01
N VAL A 111 -1.37 -2.22 -3.52
CA VAL A 111 -2.18 -3.45 -3.49
C VAL A 111 -1.35 -4.57 -2.88
N PHE A 112 -1.89 -5.15 -1.82
CA PHE A 112 -1.39 -6.37 -1.20
C PHE A 112 -2.34 -7.54 -1.48
N GLU A 113 -1.81 -8.74 -1.65
CA GLU A 113 -2.58 -9.94 -1.99
C GLU A 113 -2.14 -11.17 -1.19
N ASN A 114 -3.12 -11.98 -0.80
CA ASN A 114 -2.99 -13.35 -0.32
C ASN A 114 -4.18 -14.16 -0.88
N PRO A 115 -4.00 -14.85 -2.02
CA PRO A 115 -5.08 -15.60 -2.66
C PRO A 115 -5.59 -16.76 -1.80
N ALA A 116 -4.80 -17.24 -0.84
CA ALA A 116 -5.15 -18.34 0.04
C ALA A 116 -5.93 -17.91 1.30
N HIS A 117 -6.07 -16.61 1.54
CA HIS A 117 -6.89 -16.09 2.64
C HIS A 117 -8.38 -16.19 2.29
N ASP A 118 -9.24 -16.44 3.28
CA ASP A 118 -10.66 -16.74 3.07
C ASP A 118 -11.47 -15.50 2.66
N PHE A 119 -11.35 -14.40 3.41
CA PHE A 119 -11.70 -13.05 2.99
C PHE A 119 -11.10 -12.05 3.99
N PRO A 120 -10.48 -10.95 3.53
CA PRO A 120 -10.26 -10.61 2.12
C PRO A 120 -9.06 -11.34 1.52
N GLN A 121 -8.92 -11.31 0.20
CA GLN A 121 -7.73 -11.80 -0.52
C GLN A 121 -6.83 -10.65 -0.94
N ARG A 122 -7.36 -9.43 -1.02
CA ARG A 122 -6.59 -8.22 -1.30
C ARG A 122 -6.94 -7.09 -0.37
N ILE A 123 -5.93 -6.28 -0.11
CA ILE A 123 -6.01 -5.04 0.64
C ILE A 123 -5.41 -3.94 -0.23
N ILE A 124 -6.20 -2.92 -0.50
CA ILE A 124 -5.85 -1.81 -1.39
C ILE A 124 -5.96 -0.52 -0.61
N TYR A 125 -4.94 0.33 -0.73
CA TYR A 125 -5.04 1.73 -0.32
C TYR A 125 -4.87 2.61 -1.55
N ARG A 126 -5.75 3.60 -1.70
CA ARG A 126 -5.67 4.60 -2.76
C ARG A 126 -5.83 6.01 -2.20
N LEU A 127 -4.88 6.88 -2.49
CA LEU A 127 -4.94 8.30 -2.18
C LEU A 127 -5.60 9.05 -3.35
N GLU A 128 -6.86 9.40 -3.18
CA GLU A 128 -7.67 10.10 -4.18
C GLU A 128 -7.18 11.53 -4.42
N ALA A 129 -7.46 12.08 -5.61
CA ALA A 129 -6.98 13.40 -6.04
C ALA A 129 -7.29 14.53 -5.04
N GLY A 130 -8.44 14.44 -4.33
CA GLY A 130 -8.87 15.40 -3.31
C GLY A 130 -8.16 15.27 -1.96
N GLY A 131 -7.27 14.29 -1.79
CA GLY A 131 -6.53 14.03 -0.56
C GLY A 131 -7.22 13.05 0.40
N GLU A 132 -8.37 12.49 0.02
CA GLU A 132 -9.02 11.39 0.72
C GLU A 132 -8.27 10.07 0.52
N LEU A 133 -8.32 9.21 1.52
CA LEU A 133 -7.80 7.85 1.45
C LEU A 133 -8.98 6.88 1.35
N VAL A 134 -8.93 5.97 0.40
CA VAL A 134 -9.84 4.83 0.34
C VAL A 134 -9.04 3.58 0.62
N ALA A 135 -9.29 2.96 1.78
CA ALA A 135 -8.93 1.57 1.98
C ALA A 135 -10.03 0.69 1.38
N ARG A 136 -9.64 -0.38 0.70
CA ARG A 136 -10.56 -1.34 0.10
C ARG A 136 -10.07 -2.74 0.40
N ILE A 137 -11.02 -3.61 0.71
CA ILE A 137 -10.77 -5.04 0.76
C ILE A 137 -11.60 -5.73 -0.32
N GLU A 138 -11.00 -6.69 -1.00
CA GLU A 138 -11.69 -7.48 -2.02
C GLU A 138 -11.28 -8.96 -1.95
N GLY A 139 -12.16 -9.82 -2.44
CA GLY A 139 -11.93 -11.26 -2.50
C GLY A 139 -13.20 -12.01 -2.90
N GLU A 140 -13.07 -13.30 -3.13
CA GLU A 140 -14.19 -14.16 -3.46
C GLU A 140 -14.74 -14.85 -2.20
N VAL A 141 -16.07 -14.81 -2.01
CA VAL A 141 -16.76 -15.56 -0.97
C VAL A 141 -17.82 -16.44 -1.63
N LYS A 142 -17.62 -17.76 -1.59
CA LYS A 142 -18.53 -18.75 -2.20
C LYS A 142 -18.77 -18.53 -3.71
N GLY A 143 -17.74 -18.19 -4.48
CA GLY A 143 -17.87 -17.93 -5.92
C GLY A 143 -18.28 -16.50 -6.28
N GLU A 144 -18.61 -15.66 -5.29
CA GLU A 144 -19.04 -14.28 -5.51
C GLU A 144 -17.94 -13.30 -5.11
N VAL A 145 -17.57 -12.42 -6.03
CA VAL A 145 -16.66 -11.31 -5.73
C VAL A 145 -17.33 -10.36 -4.75
N ARG A 146 -16.64 -10.08 -3.65
CA ARG A 146 -17.02 -9.08 -2.65
C ARG A 146 -15.98 -7.98 -2.58
N THR A 147 -16.47 -6.77 -2.41
CA THR A 147 -15.66 -5.57 -2.22
C THR A 147 -16.27 -4.74 -1.12
N VAL A 148 -15.43 -4.20 -0.24
CA VAL A 148 -15.84 -3.24 0.79
C VAL A 148 -14.88 -2.06 0.77
N ASP A 149 -15.44 -0.85 0.68
CA ASP A 149 -14.69 0.40 0.69
C ASP A 149 -14.82 1.09 2.05
N PHE A 150 -13.70 1.61 2.53
CA PHE A 150 -13.56 2.38 3.75
C PHE A 150 -13.03 3.77 3.38
N PRO A 151 -13.92 4.71 2.98
CA PRO A 151 -13.51 6.08 2.68
C PRO A 151 -13.10 6.81 3.96
N MET A 152 -11.98 7.53 3.89
CA MET A 152 -11.40 8.25 5.01
C MET A 152 -10.90 9.63 4.58
N LYS A 153 -10.90 10.57 5.53
CA LYS A 153 -10.35 11.92 5.36
C LYS A 153 -9.14 12.11 6.24
N ARG A 154 -8.13 12.80 5.72
CA ARG A 154 -6.98 13.20 6.52
C ARG A 154 -7.43 14.18 7.62
N VAL A 155 -6.94 13.95 8.84
CA VAL A 155 -7.18 14.82 10.01
C VAL A 155 -5.89 14.99 10.81
N ASP A 156 -5.85 16.00 11.69
CA ASP A 156 -4.79 16.10 12.70
C ASP A 156 -4.92 14.95 13.71
N CYS A 157 -3.82 14.27 14.00
CA CYS A 157 -3.84 13.08 14.86
C CYS A 157 -4.38 13.35 16.28
N GLU A 158 -4.14 14.55 16.81
CA GLU A 158 -4.68 14.95 18.11
C GLU A 158 -6.20 15.15 18.05
N SER A 159 -6.71 15.65 16.91
CA SER A 159 -8.13 15.95 16.68
C SER A 159 -8.99 14.72 16.41
N GLN A 160 -8.38 13.60 15.97
CA GLN A 160 -9.10 12.37 15.64
C GLN A 160 -9.85 11.80 16.86
N SER A 161 -9.48 12.20 18.08
CA SER A 161 -10.10 11.77 19.33
C SER A 161 -11.35 12.57 19.74
N VAL A 162 -11.69 13.64 19.04
CA VAL A 162 -12.69 14.62 19.47
C VAL A 162 -13.87 14.63 18.50
N SER A 163 -15.08 14.35 18.98
CA SER A 163 -16.29 14.76 18.26
C SER A 163 -16.32 16.29 18.23
N PRO A 164 -16.51 16.94 17.07
CA PRO A 164 -16.81 18.37 17.06
C PRO A 164 -18.07 18.67 17.88
#